data_AF-A0A1S2NWA3-F1
#
_entry.id   AF-A0A1S2NWA3-F1
#
_cell.length_a   1.000
_cell.length_b   1.000
_cell.length_c   1.000
_cell.angle_alpha   90.00
_cell.angle_beta   90.00
_cell.angle_gamma   90.00
#
_symmetry.space_group_name_H-M   'P 1'
#
loop_
_entity.id
_entity.type
_entity.pdbx_description
1 polymer ?
#
loop_
_entity_poly.entity_id
_entity_poly.type
_entity_poly.pdbx_seq_one_letter_code
_entity_poly.pdbx_strand_id
1 'polypeptide(L)'
;MSLDLKEFSSADHMVAHLMADGTDLVVGPEPTSTTAHVEVLGQEEVVIVSSPNHAFADRDAVKVPDLAGEPFVHYDTNNGMGLWADDFVAGFGTRLDVVLRTRSPRTAAQLPGREWA
;
A
#
# COMPACT_ATOMS: atom_id res chain seq x y z
N MET A 1 -6.20 7.82 32.42
CA MET A 1 -6.75 7.53 31.09
C MET A 1 -5.62 6.93 30.27
N SER A 2 -5.74 5.67 29.88
CA SER A 2 -4.74 4.96 29.07
C SER A 2 -5.28 4.79 27.65
N LEU A 3 -4.43 5.01 26.65
CA LEU A 3 -4.73 4.73 25.26
C LEU A 3 -3.98 3.45 24.87
N ASP A 4 -4.68 2.49 24.29
CA ASP A 4 -4.07 1.32 23.64
C ASP A 4 -4.12 1.52 22.12
N LEU A 5 -3.00 1.28 21.44
CA LEU A 5 -2.87 1.45 19.99
C LEU A 5 -2.35 0.15 19.38
N LYS A 6 -3.05 -0.34 18.35
CA LYS A 6 -2.64 -1.51 17.58
C LYS A 6 -2.58 -1.15 16.10
N GLU A 7 -1.54 -1.64 15.43
CA GLU A 7 -1.34 -1.46 14.01
C GLU A 7 -1.72 -2.72 13.24
N PHE A 8 -2.37 -2.55 12.10
CA PHE A 8 -2.80 -3.63 11.21
C PHE A 8 -2.33 -3.35 9.78
N SER A 9 -2.00 -4.39 9.03
CA SER A 9 -1.68 -4.30 7.59
C SER A 9 -2.88 -4.57 6.67
N SER A 10 -4.08 -4.73 7.26
CA SER A 10 -5.32 -5.08 6.56
C SER A 10 -6.51 -4.41 7.24
N ALA A 11 -7.32 -3.71 6.45
CA ALA A 11 -8.57 -3.10 6.92
C ALA A 11 -9.58 -4.15 7.39
N ASP A 12 -9.61 -5.31 6.74
CA ASP A 12 -10.51 -6.41 7.12
C ASP A 12 -10.13 -6.98 8.50
N HIS A 13 -8.84 -7.14 8.78
CA HIS A 13 -8.38 -7.57 10.11
C HIS A 13 -8.65 -6.52 11.18
N MET A 14 -8.51 -5.25 10.82
CA MET A 14 -8.78 -4.12 11.70
C MET A 14 -10.26 -4.08 12.12
N VAL A 15 -11.18 -4.22 11.15
CA VAL A 15 -12.63 -4.30 11.42
C VAL A 15 -13.00 -5.58 12.17
N ALA A 16 -12.40 -6.73 11.85
CA ALA A 16 -12.62 -7.95 12.62
C ALA A 16 -12.26 -7.77 14.10
N HIS A 17 -11.23 -6.96 14.40
CA HIS A 17 -10.85 -6.64 15.78
C HIS A 17 -11.84 -5.68 16.46
N LEU A 18 -12.35 -4.67 15.74
CA LEU A 18 -13.44 -3.79 16.21
C LEU A 18 -14.66 -4.62 16.60
N MET A 19 -15.08 -5.55 15.74
CA MET A 19 -16.29 -6.35 15.94
C MET A 19 -16.18 -7.42 17.03
N ALA A 20 -14.96 -7.75 17.47
CA ALA A 20 -14.70 -8.70 18.54
C ALA A 20 -14.69 -8.06 19.95
N ASP A 21 -15.27 -6.86 20.10
CA ASP A 21 -15.34 -6.04 21.32
C ASP A 21 -13.97 -5.68 21.94
N GLY A 22 -12.90 -5.71 21.13
CA GLY A 22 -11.53 -5.47 21.58
C GLY A 22 -10.98 -4.06 21.34
N THR A 23 -11.75 -3.18 20.71
CA THR A 23 -11.29 -1.85 20.26
C THR A 23 -12.48 -0.91 20.09
N ASP A 24 -12.37 0.33 20.54
CA ASP A 24 -13.46 1.32 20.50
C ASP A 24 -13.64 1.97 19.11
N LEU A 25 -12.54 2.18 18.40
CA LEU A 25 -12.49 2.83 17.09
C LEU A 25 -11.33 2.28 16.26
N VAL A 26 -11.55 2.20 14.95
CA VAL A 26 -10.51 1.90 13.97
C VAL A 26 -10.44 2.98 12.90
N VAL A 27 -9.25 3.22 12.36
CA VAL A 27 -9.00 4.22 11.31
C VAL A 27 -8.10 3.60 10.26
N GLY A 28 -8.54 3.61 9.01
CA GLY A 28 -7.78 3.06 7.89
C GLY A 28 -8.60 3.08 6.59
N PRO A 29 -8.10 2.45 5.52
CA PRO A 29 -8.80 2.38 4.25
C PRO A 29 -10.12 1.58 4.37
N GLU A 30 -10.98 1.71 3.38
CA GLU A 30 -12.27 1.02 3.34
C GLU A 30 -12.07 -0.51 3.41
N PRO A 31 -12.73 -1.22 4.35
CA PRO A 31 -12.69 -2.67 4.41
C PRO A 31 -13.48 -3.29 3.26
N THR A 32 -13.17 -4.53 2.90
CA THR A 32 -13.90 -5.28 1.85
C THR A 32 -15.38 -5.43 2.21
N SER A 33 -15.69 -5.61 3.50
CA SER A 33 -17.07 -5.66 3.99
C SER A 33 -17.14 -5.36 5.48
N THR A 34 -18.18 -4.67 5.92
CA THR A 34 -18.46 -4.44 7.34
C THR A 34 -19.93 -4.15 7.60
N THR A 35 -20.38 -4.42 8.82
CA THR A 35 -21.68 -3.95 9.34
C THR A 35 -21.52 -2.82 10.35
N ALA A 36 -20.29 -2.43 10.69
CA ALA A 36 -20.01 -1.29 11.53
C ALA A 36 -20.39 0.03 10.85
N HIS A 37 -20.61 1.06 11.64
CA HIS A 37 -20.74 2.42 11.10
C HIS A 37 -19.40 2.87 10.49
N VAL A 38 -19.45 3.44 9.28
CA VAL A 38 -18.28 3.95 8.56
C VAL A 38 -18.51 5.43 8.26
N GLU A 39 -17.53 6.26 8.63
CA GLU A 39 -17.47 7.68 8.28
C GLU A 39 -16.19 7.94 7.47
N VAL A 40 -16.35 8.55 6.29
CA VAL A 40 -15.21 8.91 5.43
C VAL A 40 -14.62 10.22 5.93
N LEU A 41 -13.39 10.14 6.44
CA LEU A 41 -12.63 11.30 6.94
C LEU A 41 -11.95 12.09 5.83
N GLY A 42 -11.66 11.45 4.70
CA GLY A 42 -10.94 12.05 3.57
C GLY A 42 -10.51 11.03 2.54
N GLN A 43 -9.71 11.48 1.58
CA GLN A 43 -9.06 10.64 0.57
C GLN A 43 -7.56 10.69 0.75
N GLU A 44 -6.90 9.54 0.61
CA GLU A 44 -5.45 9.42 0.60
C GLU A 44 -4.98 9.09 -0.83
N GLU A 45 -3.90 9.74 -1.26
CA GLU A 45 -3.29 9.48 -2.56
C GLU A 45 -2.21 8.40 -2.44
N VAL A 46 -2.25 7.41 -3.34
CA VAL A 46 -1.20 6.41 -3.46
C VAL A 46 -0.28 6.81 -4.61
N VAL A 47 1.00 6.99 -4.30
CA VAL A 47 2.01 7.42 -5.26
C VAL A 47 3.09 6.37 -5.44
N ILE A 48 3.64 6.30 -6.66
CA ILE A 48 4.88 5.57 -6.93
C ILE A 48 6.04 6.53 -6.69
N VAL A 49 7.04 6.07 -5.94
CA VAL A 49 8.26 6.82 -5.67
C VAL A 49 9.41 6.19 -6.44
N SER A 50 10.20 7.01 -7.13
CA SER A 50 11.43 6.59 -7.80
C SER A 50 12.64 7.35 -7.27
N SER A 51 13.84 6.84 -7.61
CA SER A 51 15.06 7.65 -7.50
C SER A 51 14.94 8.90 -8.40
N PRO A 52 15.54 10.04 -8.03
CA PRO A 52 15.67 11.20 -8.91
C PRO A 52 16.39 10.90 -10.23
N ASN A 53 17.23 9.85 -10.26
CA ASN A 53 17.97 9.42 -11.46
C ASN A 53 17.22 8.36 -12.28
N HIS A 54 15.98 8.01 -11.92
CA HIS A 54 15.20 7.02 -12.64
C HIS A 54 14.78 7.55 -14.02
N ALA A 55 14.66 6.69 -15.03
CA ALA A 55 14.28 7.08 -16.39
C ALA A 55 12.87 7.74 -16.50
N PHE A 56 12.07 7.60 -15.43
CA PHE A 56 10.73 8.19 -15.32
C PHE A 56 10.68 9.43 -14.44
N ALA A 57 11.77 9.80 -13.75
CA ALA A 57 11.76 10.90 -12.78
C ALA A 57 11.43 12.26 -13.42
N ASP A 58 11.86 12.47 -14.67
CA ASP A 58 11.62 13.72 -15.41
C ASP A 58 10.35 13.69 -16.27
N ARG A 59 9.51 12.65 -16.15
CA ARG A 59 8.27 12.54 -16.93
C ARG A 59 7.09 13.10 -16.14
N ASP A 60 6.28 13.93 -16.80
CA ASP A 60 5.02 14.44 -16.23
C ASP A 60 3.98 13.33 -15.97
N ALA A 61 4.08 12.22 -16.71
CA ALA A 61 3.24 11.05 -16.55
C ALA A 61 3.93 9.76 -17.01
N VAL A 62 3.61 8.65 -16.35
CA VAL A 62 4.07 7.30 -16.68
C VAL A 62 2.84 6.43 -16.92
N LYS A 63 2.80 5.68 -18.02
CA LYS A 63 1.69 4.74 -18.25
C LYS A 63 1.94 3.48 -17.45
N VAL A 64 0.89 2.88 -16.91
CA VAL A 64 1.00 1.64 -16.12
C VAL A 64 1.74 0.51 -16.88
N PRO A 65 1.52 0.29 -18.19
CA PRO A 65 2.30 -0.68 -18.97
C PRO A 65 3.80 -0.39 -19.05
N ASP A 66 4.22 0.87 -18.91
CA ASP A 66 5.64 1.23 -18.94
C ASP A 66 6.37 0.79 -17.66
N LEU A 67 5.65 0.44 -16.59
CA LEU A 67 6.23 -0.13 -15.37
C LEU A 67 6.65 -1.60 -15.54
N ALA A 68 6.23 -2.26 -16.63
CA ALA A 68 6.58 -3.64 -16.88
C ALA A 68 8.09 -3.78 -17.13
N GLY A 69 8.75 -4.66 -16.38
CA GLY A 69 10.19 -4.90 -16.49
C GLY A 69 11.08 -3.91 -15.74
N GLU A 70 10.50 -2.90 -15.07
CA GLU A 70 11.24 -2.05 -14.14
C GLU A 70 11.33 -2.72 -12.76
N PRO A 71 12.52 -2.71 -12.10
CA PRO A 71 12.67 -3.23 -10.75
C PRO A 71 11.74 -2.54 -9.75
N PHE A 72 10.90 -3.31 -9.07
CA PHE A 72 9.87 -2.79 -8.17
C PHE A 72 10.06 -3.28 -6.73
N VAL A 73 10.13 -2.35 -5.77
CA VAL A 73 10.01 -2.67 -4.34
C VAL A 73 8.54 -2.68 -4.00
N HIS A 74 8.04 -3.83 -3.55
CA HIS A 74 6.62 -4.05 -3.31
C HIS A 74 6.32 -4.40 -1.84
N TYR A 75 5.05 -4.39 -1.48
CA TYR A 75 4.59 -4.81 -0.17
C TYR A 75 4.60 -6.34 0.01
N ASP A 76 4.61 -6.82 1.24
CA ASP A 76 4.31 -8.22 1.58
C ASP A 76 2.90 -8.61 1.10
N THR A 77 2.70 -9.88 0.73
CA THR A 77 1.45 -10.39 0.17
C THR A 77 0.26 -10.34 1.15
N ASN A 78 0.53 -10.21 2.46
CA ASN A 78 -0.50 -10.05 3.49
C ASN A 78 -0.82 -8.58 3.80
N ASN A 79 -0.23 -7.63 3.08
CA ASN A 79 -0.53 -6.22 3.19
C ASN A 79 -1.61 -5.84 2.16
N GLY A 80 -2.71 -5.24 2.61
CA GLY A 80 -3.81 -4.82 1.73
C GLY A 80 -3.36 -3.86 0.61
N MET A 81 -2.35 -3.02 0.85
CA MET A 81 -1.76 -2.16 -0.18
C MET A 81 -1.05 -2.94 -1.28
N GLY A 82 -0.44 -4.08 -0.92
CA GLY A 82 0.20 -4.98 -1.88
C GLY A 82 -0.82 -5.59 -2.83
N LEU A 83 -1.91 -6.13 -2.28
CA LEU A 83 -3.01 -6.72 -3.03
C LEU A 83 -3.69 -5.67 -3.93
N TRP A 84 -4.02 -4.51 -3.37
CA TRP A 84 -4.63 -3.41 -4.12
C TRP A 84 -3.78 -2.98 -5.32
N ALA A 85 -2.47 -2.84 -5.15
CA ALA A 85 -1.59 -2.43 -6.24
C ALA A 85 -1.43 -3.53 -7.30
N ASP A 86 -1.41 -4.81 -6.90
CA ASP A 86 -1.42 -5.95 -7.84
C ASP A 86 -2.70 -5.96 -8.69
N ASP A 87 -3.87 -5.76 -8.06
CA ASP A 87 -5.15 -5.66 -8.77
C ASP A 87 -5.20 -4.43 -9.69
N PHE A 88 -4.68 -3.29 -9.23
CA PHE A 88 -4.62 -2.06 -10.02
C PHE A 88 -3.82 -2.25 -11.31
N VAL A 89 -2.60 -2.81 -11.24
CA VAL A 89 -1.77 -3.02 -12.44
C VAL A 89 -2.32 -4.13 -13.34
N ALA A 90 -2.95 -5.16 -12.76
CA ALA A 90 -3.61 -6.21 -13.51
C ALA A 90 -4.78 -5.68 -14.36
N GLY A 91 -5.48 -4.64 -13.90
CA GLY A 91 -6.50 -3.92 -14.66
C GLY A 91 -5.99 -3.32 -15.98
N PHE A 92 -4.68 -3.08 -16.09
CA PHE A 92 -4.01 -2.61 -17.31
C PHE A 92 -3.29 -3.72 -18.08
N GLY A 93 -3.42 -4.98 -17.66
CA GLY A 93 -2.69 -6.12 -18.24
C GLY A 93 -1.19 -6.12 -17.90
N THR A 94 -0.78 -5.39 -16.87
CA THR A 94 0.62 -5.26 -16.44
C THR A 94 0.93 -6.15 -15.25
N ARG A 95 2.16 -6.66 -15.18
CA ARG A 95 2.71 -7.30 -13.99
C ARG A 95 4.01 -6.60 -13.58
N LEU A 96 4.14 -6.28 -12.30
CA LEU A 96 5.35 -5.66 -11.73
C LEU A 96 6.48 -6.69 -11.61
N ASP A 97 7.72 -6.26 -11.90
CA ASP A 97 8.92 -7.06 -11.65
C ASP A 97 9.43 -6.83 -10.23
N VAL A 98 8.91 -7.62 -9.29
CA VAL A 98 9.15 -7.41 -7.85
C VAL A 98 10.51 -7.95 -7.43
N VAL A 99 11.45 -7.06 -7.13
CA VAL A 99 12.82 -7.42 -6.69
C VAL A 99 12.97 -7.52 -5.17
N LEU A 100 12.05 -6.91 -4.42
CA LEU A 100 12.03 -6.96 -2.96
C LEU A 100 10.60 -6.78 -2.44
N ARG A 101 10.27 -7.53 -1.38
CA ARG A 101 9.03 -7.33 -0.62
C ARG A 101 9.32 -6.86 0.79
N THR A 102 8.56 -5.88 1.27
CA THR A 102 8.67 -5.35 2.64
C THR A 102 7.31 -5.20 3.30
N ARG A 103 7.28 -5.38 4.63
CA ARG A 103 6.09 -5.15 5.46
C ARG A 103 5.96 -3.69 5.91
N SER A 104 7.00 -2.87 5.70
CA SER A 104 7.09 -1.51 6.19
C SER A 104 6.91 -0.50 5.05
N PRO A 105 5.83 0.29 5.04
CA PRO A 105 5.65 1.40 4.08
C PRO A 105 6.77 2.42 4.12
N ARG A 106 7.28 2.74 5.31
CA ARG A 106 8.44 3.61 5.48
C ARG A 106 9.66 3.05 4.75
N THR A 107 9.90 1.74 4.89
CA THR A 107 11.02 1.09 4.22
C THR A 107 10.81 1.06 2.70
N ALA A 108 9.60 0.76 2.23
CA ALA A 108 9.27 0.79 0.80
C ALA A 108 9.59 2.14 0.16
N ALA A 109 9.21 3.25 0.81
CA ALA A 109 9.44 4.60 0.30
C ALA A 109 10.91 5.06 0.33
N GLN A 110 11.74 4.45 1.19
CA GLN A 110 13.15 4.84 1.37
C GLN A 110 14.15 4.05 0.53
N LEU A 111 13.72 2.96 -0.08
CA LEU A 111 14.58 2.08 -0.87
C LEU A 111 14.85 2.57 -2.29
N PRO A 112 13.90 3.22 -3.00
CA PRO A 112 14.21 3.88 -4.26
C PRO A 112 15.34 4.90 -4.07
N GLY A 113 16.46 4.72 -4.77
CA GLY A 113 17.65 5.58 -4.65
C GLY A 113 18.75 5.06 -3.73
N ARG A 114 18.55 3.92 -3.05
CA ARG A 114 19.69 3.16 -2.51
C ARG A 114 20.23 2.27 -3.61
N GLU A 115 21.40 2.64 -4.13
CA GLU A 115 22.12 1.85 -5.12
C GLU A 115 22.32 0.43 -4.57
N TRP A 116 21.87 -0.56 -5.33
CA TRP A 116 22.16 -1.96 -5.05
C TRP A 116 23.55 -2.21 -5.62
N ALA A 117 24.54 -2.27 -4.74
CA ALA A 117 25.94 -2.55 -5.08
C ALA A 117 26.11 -3.94 -5.71
#